data_AF-A0A414QF01-F1
#
_entry.id   AF-A0A414QF01-F1
#
_cell.length_a   1.000
_cell.length_b   1.000
_cell.length_c   1.000
_cell.angle_alpha   90.00
_cell.angle_beta   90.00
_cell.angle_gamma   90.00
#
_symmetry.space_group_name_H-M   'P 1'
#
loop_
_entity.id
_entity.type
_entity.pdbx_description
1 polymer ?
#
loop_
_entity_poly.entity_id
_entity_poly.type
_entity_poly.pdbx_seq_one_letter_code
_entity_poly.pdbx_strand_id
1 'polypeptide(L)'
;MTQVTYGQKGYLGASMSVRAAEAYEQGEMPISRWTKTAIIQAVKGYCFDFDLAYDPDIEKKTKAELVKEFLEYKSWHHSSRTAREVEFFGLNEDAVCRSFEPMSQEQVIERDRQMAAEQAAQEARLQFMNAREKEFEQKFGCNPSSVLTYEAVHPEMCTRFIARRKKTEMISYRLPAEAVKAGMKEEQVCPLAYAGHSRVGYFDVFMQGTGKKRHWEDVDFEALTEKFDKAAEKGKRAKMQPKARLDAKKACVDEAMRVMREQTDNSGDKEQENQK
;
A
#
# COMPACT_ATOMS: atom_id res chain seq x y z
N MET A 1 -18.21 38.61 27.08
CA MET A 1 -18.33 37.14 26.87
C MET A 1 -17.02 36.50 27.30
N THR A 2 -17.06 35.52 28.21
CA THR A 2 -15.90 34.85 28.79
C THR A 2 -15.36 33.79 27.80
N GLN A 3 -14.07 33.83 27.46
CA GLN A 3 -13.45 32.85 26.57
C GLN A 3 -12.90 31.66 27.35
N VAL A 4 -13.04 30.45 26.80
CA VAL A 4 -12.46 29.22 27.37
C VAL A 4 -10.95 29.20 27.13
N THR A 5 -10.18 28.94 28.19
CA THR A 5 -8.72 28.85 28.13
C THR A 5 -8.24 27.39 28.06
N TYR A 6 -7.06 27.18 27.50
CA TYR A 6 -6.45 25.86 27.39
C TYR A 6 -6.19 25.29 28.80
N GLY A 7 -6.69 24.08 29.07
CA GLY A 7 -6.58 23.43 30.38
C GLY A 7 -7.71 23.76 31.36
N GLN A 8 -8.78 24.44 30.91
CA GLN A 8 -9.96 24.67 31.73
C GLN A 8 -10.68 23.34 32.06
N LYS A 9 -11.03 23.14 33.34
CA LYS A 9 -11.71 21.94 33.82
C LYS A 9 -13.03 21.73 33.07
N GLY A 10 -13.19 20.57 32.44
CA GLY A 10 -14.36 20.22 31.61
C GLY A 10 -14.21 20.44 30.11
N TYR A 11 -13.03 20.88 29.64
CA TYR A 11 -12.70 21.03 28.22
C TYR A 11 -11.47 20.22 27.82
N LEU A 12 -11.54 19.60 26.64
CA LEU A 12 -10.40 19.04 25.90
C LEU A 12 -9.75 20.17 25.10
N GLY A 13 -8.67 20.73 25.64
CA GLY A 13 -7.99 21.89 25.07
C GLY A 13 -8.80 23.18 25.29
N ALA A 14 -9.03 23.95 24.23
CA ALA A 14 -9.76 25.24 24.28
C ALA A 14 -10.98 25.29 23.32
N SER A 15 -11.40 24.15 22.75
CA SER A 15 -12.38 24.11 21.65
C SER A 15 -13.51 23.10 21.83
N MET A 16 -13.34 22.07 22.68
CA MET A 16 -14.31 20.98 22.83
C MET A 16 -14.52 20.67 24.31
N SER A 17 -15.78 20.57 24.76
CA SER A 17 -16.06 20.11 26.12
C SER A 17 -15.92 18.59 26.21
N VAL A 18 -15.57 18.06 27.38
CA VAL A 18 -15.46 16.60 27.61
C VAL A 18 -16.80 15.91 27.31
N ARG A 19 -17.91 16.53 27.72
CA ARG A 19 -19.26 16.02 27.45
C ARG A 19 -19.62 16.01 25.97
N ALA A 20 -19.17 17.00 25.19
CA ALA A 20 -19.36 16.96 23.75
C ALA A 20 -18.58 15.80 23.10
N ALA A 21 -17.41 15.43 23.62
CA ALA A 21 -16.67 14.26 23.14
C ALA A 21 -17.38 12.95 23.52
N GLU A 22 -17.85 12.81 24.76
CA GLU A 22 -18.67 11.68 25.21
C GLU A 22 -19.95 11.53 24.36
N ALA A 23 -20.62 12.64 24.04
CA ALA A 23 -21.80 12.65 23.18
C ALA A 23 -21.47 12.12 21.77
N TYR A 24 -20.33 12.50 21.18
CA TYR A 24 -19.89 11.93 19.91
C TYR A 24 -19.60 10.43 19.99
N GLU A 25 -19.04 9.94 21.10
CA GLU A 25 -18.81 8.51 21.33
C GLU A 25 -20.14 7.74 21.43
N GLN A 26 -21.18 8.38 21.96
CA GLN A 26 -22.55 7.86 22.02
C GLN A 26 -23.34 8.03 20.70
N GLY A 27 -22.70 8.53 19.64
CA GLY A 27 -23.36 8.75 18.34
C GLY A 27 -24.24 10.00 18.29
N GLU A 28 -24.25 10.82 19.34
CA GLU A 28 -24.95 12.10 19.36
C GLU A 28 -24.10 13.18 18.68
N MET A 29 -24.74 14.00 17.86
CA MET A 29 -24.04 15.11 17.21
C MET A 29 -24.99 16.26 16.85
N PRO A 30 -24.44 17.47 16.60
CA PRO A 30 -25.24 18.59 16.13
C PRO A 30 -25.94 18.28 14.80
N ILE A 31 -27.13 18.84 14.58
CA ILE A 31 -27.95 18.57 13.40
C ILE A 31 -27.25 18.87 12.05
N SER A 32 -26.29 19.80 12.08
CA SER A 32 -25.46 20.15 10.92
C SER A 32 -24.51 19.03 10.51
N ARG A 33 -24.10 18.15 11.44
CA ARG A 33 -23.22 17.00 11.18
C ARG A 33 -23.96 15.75 10.73
N TRP A 34 -25.23 15.62 11.08
CA TRP A 34 -26.08 14.55 10.56
C TRP A 34 -26.23 14.68 9.04
N THR A 35 -25.67 13.75 8.28
CA THR A 35 -25.92 13.62 6.84
C THR A 35 -27.06 12.64 6.61
N LYS A 36 -27.72 12.69 5.44
CA LYS A 36 -28.73 11.68 5.06
C LYS A 36 -28.18 10.26 5.22
N THR A 37 -26.96 10.04 4.74
CA THR A 37 -26.27 8.75 4.85
C THR A 37 -26.01 8.36 6.30
N ALA A 38 -25.57 9.29 7.16
CA ALA A 38 -25.34 8.99 8.57
C ALA A 38 -26.63 8.56 9.28
N ILE A 39 -27.77 9.22 9.01
CA ILE A 39 -29.07 8.84 9.59
C ILE A 39 -29.46 7.44 9.13
N ILE A 40 -29.39 7.17 7.82
CA ILE A 40 -29.71 5.85 7.26
C ILE A 40 -28.84 4.76 7.87
N GLN A 41 -27.53 4.99 8.04
CA GLN A 41 -26.63 4.02 8.65
C GLN A 41 -26.91 3.80 10.13
N ALA A 42 -27.27 4.84 10.88
CA ALA A 42 -27.68 4.69 12.28
C ALA A 42 -28.97 3.86 12.41
N VAL A 43 -29.96 4.09 11.55
CA VAL A 43 -31.18 3.28 11.49
C VAL A 43 -30.86 1.82 11.11
N LYS A 44 -30.03 1.59 10.07
CA LYS A 44 -29.59 0.24 9.67
C LYS A 44 -28.90 -0.50 10.81
N GLY A 45 -28.00 0.17 11.52
CA GLY A 45 -27.29 -0.41 12.67
C GLY A 45 -28.26 -0.82 13.78
N TYR A 46 -29.18 0.08 14.15
CA TYR A 46 -30.19 -0.25 15.17
C TYR A 46 -31.10 -1.39 14.73
N CYS A 47 -31.60 -1.38 13.48
CA CYS A 47 -32.41 -2.50 12.98
C CYS A 47 -31.63 -3.82 13.00
N PHE A 48 -30.32 -3.80 12.71
CA PHE A 48 -29.50 -5.00 12.78
C PHE A 48 -29.33 -5.50 14.22
N ASP A 49 -28.97 -4.61 15.15
CA ASP A 49 -28.69 -4.95 16.55
C ASP A 49 -29.94 -5.44 17.31
N PHE A 50 -31.13 -5.00 16.89
CA PHE A 50 -32.41 -5.32 17.51
C PHE A 50 -33.32 -6.21 16.64
N ASP A 51 -32.75 -6.87 15.62
CA ASP A 51 -33.48 -7.79 14.74
C ASP A 51 -34.77 -7.21 14.15
N LEU A 52 -34.73 -5.96 13.69
CA LEU A 52 -35.83 -5.30 12.99
C LEU A 52 -35.68 -5.42 11.47
N ALA A 53 -36.80 -5.63 10.78
CA ALA A 53 -36.86 -5.74 9.33
C ALA A 53 -36.69 -4.36 8.68
N TYR A 54 -35.45 -4.01 8.36
CA TYR A 54 -35.13 -2.74 7.69
C TYR A 54 -35.84 -2.62 6.33
N ASP A 55 -36.58 -1.53 6.13
CA ASP A 55 -37.22 -1.18 4.86
C ASP A 55 -36.38 -0.13 4.10
N PRO A 56 -35.84 -0.45 2.91
CA PRO A 56 -35.06 0.48 2.10
C PRO A 56 -35.86 1.69 1.57
N ASP A 57 -37.18 1.73 1.70
CA ASP A 57 -37.99 2.88 1.25
C ASP A 57 -37.62 4.18 1.98
N ILE A 58 -37.08 4.11 3.20
CA ILE A 58 -36.57 5.31 3.88
C ILE A 58 -35.41 5.98 3.12
N GLU A 59 -34.67 5.24 2.29
CA GLU A 59 -33.56 5.78 1.51
C GLU A 59 -34.04 6.76 0.43
N LYS A 60 -35.33 6.72 0.09
CA LYS A 60 -35.97 7.66 -0.85
C LYS A 60 -36.32 9.00 -0.18
N LYS A 61 -36.47 9.03 1.15
CA LYS A 61 -36.81 10.23 1.92
C LYS A 61 -35.71 11.29 1.86
N THR A 62 -36.09 12.55 2.00
CA THR A 62 -35.15 13.67 2.12
C THR A 62 -34.45 13.65 3.48
N LYS A 63 -33.32 14.36 3.61
CA LYS A 63 -32.65 14.54 4.92
C LYS A 63 -33.62 15.12 5.95
N ALA A 64 -34.44 16.10 5.57
CA ALA A 64 -35.34 16.79 6.50
C ALA A 64 -36.42 15.85 7.05
N GLU A 65 -37.00 15.00 6.21
CA GLU A 65 -37.96 13.98 6.63
C GLU A 65 -37.31 12.97 7.58
N LEU A 66 -36.12 12.47 7.24
CA LEU A 66 -35.38 11.52 8.08
C LEU A 66 -35.00 12.12 9.44
N VAL A 67 -34.58 13.39 9.47
CA VAL A 67 -34.32 14.11 10.73
C VAL A 67 -35.57 14.17 11.59
N LYS A 68 -36.70 14.57 11.00
CA LYS A 68 -37.97 14.72 11.72
C LYS A 68 -38.46 13.40 12.30
N GLU A 69 -38.23 12.31 11.59
CA GLU A 69 -38.78 11.00 11.92
C GLU A 69 -37.87 10.19 12.85
N PHE A 70 -36.56 10.21 12.61
CA PHE A 70 -35.61 9.29 13.24
C PHE A 70 -34.59 9.96 14.15
N LEU A 71 -34.56 11.28 14.26
CA LEU A 71 -33.70 11.95 15.23
C LEU A 71 -34.52 12.59 16.33
N GLU A 72 -33.96 12.55 17.54
CA GLU A 72 -34.48 13.29 18.68
C GLU A 72 -33.39 14.10 19.35
N TYR A 73 -33.81 15.18 20.00
CA TYR A 73 -32.95 15.94 20.87
C TYR A 73 -32.55 15.07 22.06
N LYS A 74 -31.24 14.96 22.33
CA LYS A 74 -30.71 14.20 23.47
C LYS A 74 -30.18 15.14 24.54
N SER A 75 -29.36 16.11 24.13
CA SER A 75 -28.60 16.94 25.04
C SER A 75 -28.22 18.28 24.42
N TRP A 76 -27.74 19.22 25.23
CA TRP A 76 -27.06 20.41 24.74
C TRP A 76 -25.73 20.58 25.46
N HIS A 77 -24.73 21.09 24.73
CA HIS A 77 -23.40 21.33 25.26
C HIS A 77 -22.87 22.68 24.84
N HIS A 78 -22.03 23.28 25.68
CA HIS A 78 -21.17 24.36 25.24
C HIS A 78 -20.09 23.79 24.32
N SER A 79 -20.01 24.35 23.13
CA SER A 79 -18.98 24.07 22.14
C SER A 79 -18.30 25.38 21.74
N SER A 80 -17.05 25.29 21.28
CA SER A 80 -16.19 26.42 20.90
C SER A 80 -15.63 27.25 22.05
N ARG A 81 -14.62 28.06 21.71
CA ARG A 81 -13.91 28.99 22.61
C ARG A 81 -14.82 30.05 23.22
N THR A 82 -15.96 30.36 22.59
CA THR A 82 -16.94 31.34 23.06
C THR A 82 -18.09 30.70 23.85
N ALA A 83 -18.00 29.42 24.22
CA ALA A 83 -19.02 28.69 24.96
C ALA A 83 -20.42 28.74 24.30
N ARG A 84 -20.46 28.71 22.96
CA ARG A 84 -21.71 28.66 22.20
C ARG A 84 -22.46 27.39 22.54
N GLU A 85 -23.73 27.54 22.90
CA GLU A 85 -24.63 26.42 23.11
C GLU A 85 -24.94 25.75 21.79
N VAL A 86 -24.79 24.42 21.75
CA VAL A 86 -25.09 23.59 20.60
C VAL A 86 -25.89 22.39 21.08
N GLU A 87 -27.03 22.19 20.45
CA GLU A 87 -27.91 21.05 20.64
C GLU A 87 -27.32 19.81 19.94
N PHE A 88 -27.41 18.67 20.59
CA PHE A 88 -26.99 17.38 20.12
C PHE A 88 -28.21 16.49 19.94
N PHE A 89 -28.21 15.78 18.81
CA PHE A 89 -29.28 14.90 18.39
C PHE A 89 -28.73 13.49 18.25
N GLY A 90 -29.52 12.51 18.66
CA GLY A 90 -29.26 11.09 18.51
C GLY A 90 -30.41 10.39 17.79
N LEU A 91 -30.26 9.09 17.58
CA LEU A 91 -31.31 8.26 17.01
C LEU A 91 -32.53 8.22 17.96
N ASN A 92 -33.72 8.39 17.40
CA ASN A 92 -34.98 8.14 18.09
C ASN A 92 -35.31 6.65 17.96
N GLU A 93 -34.80 5.87 18.91
CA GLU A 93 -34.91 4.41 18.95
C GLU A 93 -36.37 3.94 18.93
N ASP A 94 -37.23 4.62 19.70
CA ASP A 94 -38.67 4.34 19.72
C ASP A 94 -39.33 4.58 18.36
N ALA A 95 -38.89 5.59 17.60
CA ALA A 95 -39.39 5.81 16.25
C ALA A 95 -38.94 4.70 15.30
N VAL A 96 -37.72 4.19 15.45
CA VAL A 96 -37.23 3.04 14.68
C VAL A 96 -38.09 1.81 14.99
N CYS A 97 -38.30 1.48 16.27
CA CYS A 97 -39.15 0.35 16.70
C CYS A 97 -40.61 0.47 16.22
N ARG A 98 -41.14 1.69 16.04
CA ARG A 98 -42.47 1.91 15.46
C ARG A 98 -42.50 1.81 13.94
N SER A 99 -41.40 2.12 13.27
CA SER A 99 -41.32 2.15 11.81
C SER A 99 -40.95 0.81 11.18
N PHE A 100 -40.31 -0.09 11.93
CA PHE A 100 -39.87 -1.39 11.43
C PHE A 100 -40.36 -2.52 12.34
N GLU A 101 -40.95 -3.54 11.73
CA GLU A 101 -41.42 -4.72 12.45
C GLU A 101 -40.23 -5.60 12.89
N PRO A 102 -40.32 -6.29 14.05
CA PRO A 102 -39.36 -7.32 14.41
C PRO A 102 -39.32 -8.43 13.37
N MET A 103 -38.12 -8.89 13.05
CA MET A 103 -37.90 -10.07 12.21
C MET A 103 -38.40 -11.33 12.94
N SER A 104 -38.90 -12.30 12.19
CA SER A 104 -39.18 -13.63 12.73
C SER A 104 -37.87 -14.34 13.08
N GLN A 105 -37.95 -15.34 13.97
CA GLN A 105 -36.78 -16.13 14.34
C GLN A 105 -36.12 -16.80 13.13
N GLU A 106 -36.91 -17.25 12.15
CA GLU A 106 -36.41 -17.83 10.90
C GLU A 106 -35.67 -16.81 10.04
N GLN A 107 -36.16 -15.56 9.98
CA GLN A 107 -35.50 -14.49 9.23
C GLN A 107 -34.16 -14.11 9.86
N VAL A 108 -34.07 -14.07 11.20
CA VAL A 108 -32.81 -13.82 11.93
C VAL A 108 -31.80 -14.94 11.66
N ILE A 109 -32.23 -16.20 11.78
CA ILE A 109 -31.37 -17.37 11.51
C ILE A 109 -30.82 -17.34 10.08
N GLU A 110 -31.66 -17.00 9.09
CA GLU A 110 -31.22 -16.95 7.70
C GLU A 110 -30.26 -15.78 7.43
N ARG A 111 -30.52 -14.59 7.98
CA ARG A 111 -29.58 -13.45 7.93
C ARG A 111 -28.23 -13.82 8.50
N ASP A 112 -28.20 -14.41 9.70
CA ASP A 112 -26.95 -14.76 10.39
C ASP A 112 -26.19 -15.86 9.64
N ARG A 113 -26.90 -16.82 9.04
CA ARG A 113 -26.31 -17.83 8.16
C ARG A 113 -25.65 -17.19 6.94
N GLN A 114 -26.31 -16.24 6.29
CA GLN A 114 -25.76 -15.52 5.13
C GLN A 114 -24.51 -14.75 5.51
N MET A 115 -24.54 -14.00 6.61
CA MET A 115 -23.39 -13.27 7.15
C MET A 115 -22.22 -14.21 7.47
N ALA A 116 -22.49 -15.34 8.13
CA ALA A 116 -21.47 -16.34 8.43
C ALA A 116 -20.89 -16.97 7.17
N ALA A 117 -21.71 -17.23 6.15
CA ALA A 117 -21.25 -17.75 4.86
C ALA A 117 -20.38 -16.73 4.09
N GLU A 118 -20.77 -15.46 4.09
CA GLU A 118 -19.99 -14.37 3.48
C GLU A 118 -18.65 -14.17 4.19
N GLN A 119 -18.65 -14.17 5.53
CA GLN A 119 -17.44 -14.08 6.33
C GLN A 119 -16.53 -15.29 6.07
N ALA A 120 -17.08 -16.51 6.07
CA ALA A 120 -16.31 -17.72 5.76
C ALA A 120 -15.73 -17.70 4.34
N ALA A 121 -16.48 -17.21 3.35
CA ALA A 121 -15.98 -17.05 1.98
C ALA A 121 -14.86 -16.01 1.89
N GLN A 122 -14.99 -14.89 2.60
CA GLN A 122 -13.94 -13.86 2.67
C GLN A 122 -12.68 -14.39 3.36
N GLU A 123 -12.83 -15.10 4.49
CA GLU A 123 -11.72 -15.72 5.21
C GLU A 123 -11.05 -16.79 4.36
N ALA A 124 -11.80 -17.65 3.68
CA ALA A 124 -11.26 -18.65 2.76
C ALA A 124 -10.48 -18.01 1.61
N ARG A 125 -10.98 -16.90 1.05
CA ARG A 125 -10.27 -16.13 0.02
C ARG A 125 -8.96 -15.55 0.55
N LEU A 126 -8.94 -14.96 1.74
CA LEU A 126 -7.73 -14.43 2.37
C LEU A 126 -6.73 -15.53 2.70
N GLN A 127 -7.20 -16.65 3.22
CA GLN A 127 -6.36 -17.82 3.50
C GLN A 127 -5.72 -18.37 2.23
N PHE A 128 -6.49 -18.47 1.14
CA PHE A 128 -5.97 -18.87 -0.17
C PHE A 128 -4.88 -17.90 -0.67
N MET A 129 -5.15 -16.59 -0.65
CA MET A 129 -4.18 -15.58 -1.06
C MET A 129 -2.88 -15.66 -0.25
N ASN A 130 -2.99 -15.72 1.09
CA ASN A 130 -1.83 -15.83 1.99
C ASN A 130 -1.06 -17.13 1.79
N ALA A 131 -1.75 -18.25 1.53
CA ALA A 131 -1.11 -19.53 1.25
C ALA A 131 -0.30 -19.47 -0.04
N ARG A 132 -0.84 -18.84 -1.10
CA ARG A 132 -0.14 -18.64 -2.38
C ARG A 132 1.08 -17.72 -2.24
N GLU A 133 0.98 -16.63 -1.50
CA GLU A 133 2.14 -15.77 -1.21
C GLU A 133 3.22 -16.52 -0.42
N LYS A 134 2.85 -17.35 0.56
CA LYS A 134 3.80 -18.17 1.31
C LYS A 134 4.46 -19.25 0.44
N GLU A 135 3.70 -19.90 -0.43
CA GLU A 135 4.22 -20.89 -1.37
C GLU A 135 5.21 -20.23 -2.35
N PHE A 136 4.90 -19.01 -2.81
CA PHE A 136 5.81 -18.20 -3.61
C PHE A 136 7.13 -17.95 -2.88
N GLU A 137 7.06 -17.46 -1.63
CA GLU A 137 8.26 -17.15 -0.85
C GLU A 137 9.11 -18.40 -0.61
N GLN A 138 8.48 -19.54 -0.38
CA GLN A 138 9.18 -20.83 -0.24
C GLN A 138 9.84 -21.27 -1.54
N LYS A 139 9.16 -21.15 -2.68
CA LYS A 139 9.67 -21.60 -3.99
C LYS A 139 10.79 -20.69 -4.52
N PHE A 140 10.64 -19.37 -4.38
CA PHE A 140 11.56 -18.39 -4.98
C PHE A 140 12.52 -17.73 -4.00
N GLY A 141 12.35 -17.95 -2.69
CA GLY A 141 13.23 -17.40 -1.64
C GLY A 141 13.22 -15.88 -1.56
N CYS A 142 12.14 -15.23 -2.01
CA CYS A 142 11.99 -13.78 -2.00
C CYS A 142 10.51 -13.37 -1.95
N ASN A 143 10.26 -12.11 -1.57
CA ASN A 143 8.91 -11.58 -1.44
C ASN A 143 8.27 -11.33 -2.83
N PRO A 144 6.94 -11.48 -2.98
CA PRO A 144 6.21 -11.23 -4.24
C PRO A 144 6.35 -9.80 -4.78
N SER A 145 6.59 -8.82 -3.90
CA SER A 145 6.79 -7.40 -4.23
C SER A 145 8.25 -6.98 -4.27
N SER A 146 9.18 -7.93 -4.22
CA SER A 146 10.61 -7.63 -4.10
C SER A 146 11.25 -7.14 -5.40
N VAL A 147 12.40 -6.45 -5.29
CA VAL A 147 13.20 -6.05 -6.46
C VAL A 147 13.68 -7.27 -7.25
N LEU A 148 13.91 -8.41 -6.58
CA LEU A 148 14.33 -9.64 -7.26
C LEU A 148 13.18 -10.20 -8.12
N THR A 149 11.97 -10.23 -7.57
CA THR A 149 10.76 -10.60 -8.32
C THR A 149 10.49 -9.61 -9.46
N TYR A 150 10.66 -8.31 -9.20
CA TYR A 150 10.48 -7.27 -10.21
C TYR A 150 11.48 -7.42 -11.37
N GLU A 151 12.74 -7.74 -11.09
CA GLU A 151 13.74 -8.02 -12.12
C GLU A 151 13.40 -9.26 -12.96
N ALA A 152 12.84 -10.30 -12.34
CA ALA A 152 12.42 -11.50 -13.07
C ALA A 152 11.28 -11.21 -14.05
N VAL A 153 10.29 -10.41 -13.62
CA VAL A 153 9.09 -10.12 -14.42
C VAL A 153 9.30 -8.97 -15.41
N HIS A 154 10.11 -7.98 -15.05
CA HIS A 154 10.42 -6.78 -15.83
C HIS A 154 11.94 -6.59 -16.04
N PRO A 155 12.62 -7.55 -16.70
CA PRO A 155 14.06 -7.50 -16.90
C PRO A 155 14.53 -6.33 -17.79
N GLU A 156 13.62 -5.71 -18.55
CA GLU A 156 13.82 -4.50 -19.34
C GLU A 156 13.90 -3.23 -18.48
N MET A 157 13.34 -3.27 -17.27
CA MET A 157 13.30 -2.13 -16.34
C MET A 157 14.47 -2.16 -15.34
N CYS A 158 15.30 -3.21 -15.38
CA CYS A 158 16.33 -3.50 -14.39
C CYS A 158 17.72 -3.65 -15.01
N THR A 159 18.75 -3.22 -14.28
CA THR A 159 20.16 -3.38 -14.67
C THR A 159 21.02 -3.72 -13.46
N ARG A 160 21.83 -4.78 -13.56
CA ARG A 160 22.80 -5.16 -12.53
C ARG A 160 24.15 -4.48 -12.75
N PHE A 161 24.79 -4.05 -11.67
CA PHE A 161 26.13 -3.46 -11.72
C PHE A 161 26.89 -3.64 -10.40
N ILE A 162 28.21 -3.43 -10.42
CA ILE A 162 29.06 -3.43 -9.22
C ILE A 162 29.35 -1.98 -8.83
N ALA A 163 28.95 -1.58 -7.61
CA ALA A 163 29.23 -0.25 -7.10
C ALA A 163 30.73 -0.07 -6.83
N ARG A 164 31.37 0.90 -7.51
CA ARG A 164 32.83 1.12 -7.47
C ARG A 164 33.41 1.27 -6.06
N ARG A 165 32.72 2.01 -5.18
CA ARG A 165 33.22 2.34 -3.83
C ARG A 165 33.12 1.17 -2.85
N LYS A 166 31.99 0.45 -2.86
CA LYS A 166 31.69 -0.61 -1.89
C LYS A 166 31.98 -2.02 -2.42
N LYS A 167 32.31 -2.14 -3.73
CA LYS A 167 32.46 -3.41 -4.45
C LYS A 167 31.26 -4.36 -4.27
N THR A 168 30.07 -3.78 -4.04
CA THR A 168 28.82 -4.52 -3.81
C THR A 168 28.03 -4.61 -5.11
N GLU A 169 27.40 -5.75 -5.34
CA GLU A 169 26.47 -5.93 -6.45
C GLU A 169 25.14 -5.21 -6.15
N MET A 170 24.66 -4.46 -7.13
CA MET A 170 23.47 -3.61 -7.06
C MET A 170 22.56 -3.89 -8.25
N ILE A 171 21.26 -3.70 -8.04
CA ILE A 171 20.24 -3.64 -9.08
C ILE A 171 19.74 -2.20 -9.14
N SER A 172 19.90 -1.52 -10.27
CA SER A 172 19.14 -0.30 -10.59
C SER A 172 17.86 -0.69 -11.29
N TYR A 173 16.75 -0.07 -10.92
CA TYR A 173 15.45 -0.34 -11.53
C TYR A 173 14.63 0.94 -11.64
N ARG A 174 13.78 0.99 -12.67
CA ARG A 174 12.80 2.05 -12.86
C ARG A 174 11.47 1.64 -12.21
N LEU A 175 10.87 2.51 -11.41
CA LEU A 175 9.58 2.25 -10.79
C LEU A 175 8.42 2.23 -11.80
N PRO A 176 7.31 1.54 -11.50
CA PRO A 176 6.06 1.67 -12.24
C PRO A 176 5.60 3.13 -12.35
N ALA A 177 4.95 3.49 -13.46
CA ALA A 177 4.52 4.86 -13.73
C ALA A 177 3.60 5.43 -12.64
N GLU A 178 2.78 4.59 -12.02
CA GLU A 178 1.89 4.92 -10.90
C GLU A 178 2.67 5.39 -9.67
N ALA A 179 3.80 4.76 -9.37
CA ALA A 179 4.67 5.17 -8.27
C ALA A 179 5.26 6.56 -8.54
N VAL A 180 5.68 6.82 -9.78
CA VAL A 180 6.21 8.13 -10.18
C VAL A 180 5.13 9.21 -10.11
N LYS A 181 3.90 8.92 -10.55
CA LYS A 181 2.74 9.81 -10.39
C LYS A 181 2.42 10.10 -8.92
N ALA A 182 2.69 9.17 -8.02
CA ALA A 182 2.56 9.34 -6.59
C ALA A 182 3.74 10.13 -5.96
N GLY A 183 4.66 10.65 -6.77
CA GLY A 183 5.78 11.48 -6.32
C GLY A 183 7.04 10.70 -5.93
N MET A 184 7.09 9.39 -6.20
CA MET A 184 8.30 8.59 -5.94
C MET A 184 9.37 8.86 -7.00
N LYS A 185 10.65 8.88 -6.58
CA LYS A 185 11.77 9.01 -7.52
C LYS A 185 11.80 7.80 -8.46
N GLU A 186 11.76 8.05 -9.76
CA GLU A 186 11.63 7.04 -10.80
C GLU A 186 12.76 6.01 -10.81
N GLU A 187 14.02 6.45 -10.76
CA GLU A 187 15.18 5.55 -10.69
C GLU A 187 15.58 5.23 -9.25
N GLN A 188 15.61 3.94 -8.95
CA GLN A 188 15.95 3.39 -7.64
C GLN A 188 17.12 2.41 -7.76
N VAL A 189 17.80 2.17 -6.63
CA VAL A 189 18.89 1.20 -6.54
C VAL A 189 18.76 0.36 -5.28
N CYS A 190 18.96 -0.95 -5.40
CA CYS A 190 18.92 -1.89 -4.29
C CYS A 190 20.17 -2.79 -4.31
N PRO A 191 20.89 -2.97 -3.19
CA PRO A 191 21.94 -3.99 -3.11
C PRO A 191 21.35 -5.39 -3.31
N LEU A 192 22.01 -6.23 -4.11
CA LEU A 192 21.50 -7.56 -4.45
C LEU A 192 21.23 -8.43 -3.21
N ALA A 193 22.06 -8.28 -2.16
CA ALA A 193 21.90 -9.01 -0.90
C ALA A 193 20.56 -8.75 -0.19
N TYR A 194 19.92 -7.60 -0.44
CA TYR A 194 18.63 -7.25 0.14
C TYR A 194 17.48 -7.32 -0.87
N ALA A 195 17.78 -7.58 -2.14
CA ALA A 195 16.80 -7.50 -3.22
C ALA A 195 15.60 -8.43 -3.00
N GLY A 196 15.82 -9.63 -2.45
CA GLY A 196 14.75 -10.60 -2.19
C GLY A 196 13.79 -10.21 -1.05
N HIS A 197 14.23 -9.36 -0.11
CA HIS A 197 13.42 -8.91 1.03
C HIS A 197 12.99 -7.44 0.92
N SER A 198 13.33 -6.80 -0.20
CA SER A 198 12.96 -5.42 -0.49
C SER A 198 11.50 -5.32 -0.93
N ARG A 199 11.01 -4.08 -1.13
CA ARG A 199 9.67 -3.80 -1.65
C ARG A 199 9.74 -2.76 -2.75
N VAL A 200 9.18 -3.07 -3.90
CA VAL A 200 9.02 -2.14 -5.03
C VAL A 200 7.68 -1.42 -4.87
N GLY A 201 7.71 -0.09 -4.90
CA GLY A 201 6.49 0.72 -4.80
C GLY A 201 5.52 0.43 -5.93
N TYR A 202 4.24 0.21 -5.60
CA TYR A 202 3.15 -0.08 -6.55
C TYR A 202 3.34 -1.35 -7.38
N PHE A 203 4.21 -2.27 -6.95
CA PHE A 203 4.39 -3.58 -7.58
C PHE A 203 4.12 -4.70 -6.57
N ASP A 204 3.41 -5.71 -7.03
CA ASP A 204 3.31 -7.03 -6.43
C ASP A 204 2.92 -8.00 -7.55
N VAL A 205 3.59 -9.14 -7.67
CA VAL A 205 3.37 -10.08 -8.78
C VAL A 205 1.93 -10.63 -8.82
N PHE A 206 1.27 -10.75 -7.67
CA PHE A 206 -0.12 -11.19 -7.58
C PHE A 206 -1.13 -10.07 -7.81
N MET A 207 -0.69 -8.80 -7.85
CA MET A 207 -1.59 -7.66 -8.01
C MET A 207 -1.49 -7.08 -9.41
N GLN A 208 -2.47 -7.41 -10.24
CA GLN A 208 -2.59 -6.91 -11.60
C GLN A 208 -3.40 -5.61 -11.67
N GLY A 209 -3.25 -4.88 -12.78
CA GLY A 209 -3.93 -3.60 -13.02
C GLY A 209 -3.23 -2.40 -12.36
N THR A 210 -3.82 -1.21 -12.53
CA THR A 210 -3.22 0.05 -12.09
C THR A 210 -4.19 0.89 -11.25
N GLY A 211 -3.63 1.62 -10.26
CA GLY A 211 -4.39 2.52 -9.39
C GLY A 211 -5.57 1.84 -8.68
N LYS A 212 -6.78 2.38 -8.88
CA LYS A 212 -8.02 1.88 -8.27
C LYS A 212 -8.56 0.58 -8.88
N LYS A 213 -8.03 0.14 -10.02
CA LYS A 213 -8.42 -1.11 -10.70
C LYS A 213 -7.51 -2.29 -10.35
N ARG A 214 -6.67 -2.13 -9.32
CA ARG A 214 -5.79 -3.21 -8.86
C ARG A 214 -6.62 -4.33 -8.27
N HIS A 215 -6.33 -5.55 -8.71
CA HIS A 215 -6.98 -6.75 -8.20
C HIS A 215 -5.97 -7.89 -8.10
N TRP A 216 -6.28 -8.84 -7.22
CA TRP A 216 -5.45 -10.01 -7.02
C TRP A 216 -5.75 -11.04 -8.09
N GLU A 217 -4.71 -11.59 -8.70
CA GLU A 217 -4.77 -12.71 -9.64
C GLU A 217 -3.79 -13.79 -9.20
N ASP A 218 -4.18 -15.06 -9.37
CA ASP A 218 -3.27 -16.17 -9.12
C ASP A 218 -2.21 -16.24 -10.22
N VAL A 219 -0.98 -16.58 -9.83
CA VAL A 219 0.18 -16.57 -10.72
C VAL A 219 0.61 -18.00 -11.00
N ASP A 220 0.83 -18.32 -12.28
CA ASP A 220 1.44 -19.58 -12.68
C ASP A 220 2.92 -19.61 -12.28
N PHE A 221 3.25 -20.47 -11.32
CA PHE A 221 4.60 -20.60 -10.78
C PHE A 221 5.58 -21.26 -11.76
N GLU A 222 5.11 -22.07 -12.71
CA GLU A 222 6.00 -22.66 -13.71
C GLU A 222 6.44 -21.60 -14.73
N ALA A 223 5.48 -20.82 -15.25
CA ALA A 223 5.78 -19.67 -16.09
C ALA A 223 6.70 -18.66 -15.39
N LEU A 224 6.53 -18.48 -14.08
CA LEU A 224 7.39 -17.60 -13.30
C LEU A 224 8.79 -18.18 -13.06
N THR A 225 8.92 -19.49 -12.85
CA THR A 225 10.22 -20.16 -12.69
C THR A 225 11.10 -19.92 -13.92
N GLU A 226 10.52 -20.04 -15.13
CA GLU A 226 11.24 -19.74 -16.36
C GLU A 226 11.76 -18.29 -16.42
N LYS A 227 10.98 -17.32 -15.89
CA LYS A 227 11.40 -15.92 -15.82
C LYS A 227 12.56 -15.72 -14.84
N PHE A 228 12.50 -16.36 -13.67
CA PHE A 228 13.58 -16.33 -12.68
C PHE A 228 14.88 -16.93 -13.22
N ASP A 229 14.81 -18.06 -13.90
CA ASP A 229 15.98 -18.71 -14.52
C ASP A 229 16.62 -17.81 -15.59
N LYS A 230 15.80 -17.21 -16.46
CA LYS A 230 16.26 -16.25 -17.47
C LYS A 230 16.95 -15.04 -16.84
N ALA A 231 16.41 -14.50 -15.75
CA ALA A 231 17.01 -13.39 -15.03
C ALA A 231 18.35 -13.76 -14.39
N ALA A 232 18.46 -14.96 -13.81
CA ALA A 232 19.69 -15.48 -13.24
C ALA A 232 20.80 -15.62 -14.31
N GLU A 233 20.47 -16.15 -15.49
CA GLU A 233 21.42 -16.25 -16.61
C GLU A 233 21.87 -14.88 -17.14
N LYS A 234 20.95 -13.91 -17.25
CA LYS A 234 21.28 -12.53 -17.63
C LYS A 234 22.23 -11.89 -16.60
N GLY A 235 21.98 -12.12 -15.31
CA GLY A 235 22.86 -11.68 -14.22
C GLY A 235 24.28 -12.25 -14.30
N LYS A 236 24.42 -13.55 -14.60
CA LYS A 236 25.74 -14.19 -14.81
C LYS A 236 26.51 -13.56 -15.98
N ARG A 237 25.85 -13.35 -17.12
CA ARG A 237 26.45 -12.69 -18.30
C ARG A 237 26.90 -11.26 -17.98
N ALA A 238 26.10 -10.51 -17.23
CA ALA A 238 26.44 -9.15 -16.81
C ALA A 238 27.68 -9.09 -15.90
N LYS A 239 27.98 -10.14 -15.11
CA LYS A 239 29.23 -10.23 -14.31
C LYS A 239 30.47 -10.49 -15.16
N MET A 240 30.34 -11.22 -16.27
CA MET A 240 31.49 -11.55 -17.15
C MET A 240 31.95 -10.35 -17.99
N GLN A 241 31.05 -9.47 -18.43
CA GLN A 241 31.40 -8.34 -19.31
C GLN A 241 32.35 -7.30 -18.67
N PRO A 242 32.21 -6.89 -17.40
CA PRO A 242 33.15 -5.98 -16.74
C PRO A 242 34.55 -6.57 -16.60
N LYS A 243 34.66 -7.88 -16.31
CA LYS A 243 35.94 -8.59 -16.23
C LYS A 243 36.61 -8.65 -17.60
N ALA A 244 35.89 -9.07 -18.63
CA ALA A 244 36.40 -9.10 -20.01
C ALA A 244 36.87 -7.72 -20.49
N ARG A 245 36.16 -6.64 -20.11
CA ARG A 245 36.55 -5.27 -20.44
C ARG A 245 37.78 -4.79 -19.64
N LEU A 246 37.96 -5.26 -18.40
CA LEU A 246 39.15 -4.99 -17.59
C LEU A 246 40.37 -5.74 -18.13
N ASP A 247 40.18 -7.01 -18.49
CA ASP A 247 41.22 -7.88 -19.07
C ASP A 247 41.67 -7.36 -20.44
N ALA A 248 40.74 -6.87 -21.28
CA ALA A 248 41.06 -6.24 -22.55
C ALA A 248 41.84 -4.92 -22.38
N LYS A 249 41.53 -4.12 -21.36
CA LYS A 249 42.31 -2.91 -21.04
C LYS A 249 43.71 -3.25 -20.56
N LYS A 250 43.84 -4.29 -19.73
CA LYS A 250 45.14 -4.77 -19.25
C LYS A 250 46.00 -5.25 -20.41
N ALA A 251 45.44 -6.06 -21.32
CA ALA A 251 46.13 -6.51 -22.52
C ALA A 251 46.60 -5.35 -23.42
N CYS A 252 45.78 -4.31 -23.58
CA CYS A 252 46.15 -3.13 -24.36
C CYS A 252 47.30 -2.33 -23.72
N VAL A 253 47.32 -2.21 -22.39
CA VAL A 253 48.40 -1.55 -21.65
C VAL A 253 49.68 -2.39 -21.69
N ASP A 254 49.58 -3.71 -21.50
CA ASP A 254 50.72 -4.62 -21.55
C ASP A 254 51.36 -4.62 -22.96
N GLU A 255 50.55 -4.60 -24.02
CA GLU A 255 51.03 -4.47 -25.40
C GLU A 255 51.69 -3.11 -25.66
N ALA A 256 51.10 -2.01 -25.20
CA ALA A 256 51.71 -0.68 -25.32
C ALA A 256 53.06 -0.60 -24.59
N MET A 257 53.17 -1.22 -23.41
CA MET A 257 54.43 -1.30 -22.66
C MET A 257 55.48 -2.18 -23.35
N ARG A 258 55.06 -3.24 -24.05
CA ARG A 258 55.96 -4.08 -24.86
C ARG A 258 56.52 -3.30 -26.06
N VAL A 259 55.66 -2.63 -26.81
CA VAL A 259 56.05 -1.80 -27.97
C VAL A 259 57.02 -0.69 -27.56
N MET A 260 56.81 -0.06 -26.40
CA MET A 260 57.73 0.95 -25.88
C MET A 260 59.11 0.38 -25.55
N ARG A 261 59.21 -0.85 -25.02
CA ARG A 261 60.50 -1.51 -24.76
C ARG A 261 61.23 -1.92 -26.05
N GLU A 262 60.49 -2.45 -27.02
CA GLU A 262 61.06 -2.83 -28.33
C GLU A 262 61.56 -1.59 -29.11
N GLN A 263 60.97 -0.42 -28.89
CA GLN A 263 61.44 0.84 -29.47
C GLN A 263 62.69 1.39 -28.76
N THR A 264 62.83 1.20 -27.45
CA THR A 264 64.05 1.60 -26.73
C THR A 264 65.23 0.70 -27.08
N ASP A 265 65.01 -0.60 -27.25
CA ASP A 265 66.07 -1.56 -27.56
C ASP A 265 66.61 -1.36 -29.00
N ASN A 266 65.75 -1.05 -29.97
CA ASN A 266 66.17 -0.73 -31.35
C ASN A 266 66.84 0.65 -31.52
N SER A 267 66.76 1.53 -30.52
CA SER A 267 67.45 2.83 -30.53
C SER A 267 68.91 2.73 -30.04
N GLY A 268 69.25 1.70 -29.26
CA GLY A 268 70.60 1.46 -28.77
C GLY A 268 71.58 0.98 -29.86
N ASP A 269 71.08 0.23 -30.86
CA ASP A 269 71.93 -0.28 -31.95
C ASP A 269 72.26 0.77 -33.03
N LYS A 270 71.51 1.87 -33.11
CA LYS A 270 71.79 2.94 -34.09
C LYS A 270 72.82 3.97 -33.61
N GLU A 271 73.16 4.01 -32.32
CA GLU A 271 74.20 4.91 -31.81
C GLU A 271 75.63 4.35 -31.95
N GLN A 272 75.80 3.04 -32.20
CA GLN A 272 77.14 2.47 -32.42
C GLN A 272 77.62 2.52 -33.88
N GLU A 273 76.76 2.82 -34.85
CA GLU A 273 77.14 2.85 -36.27
C GLU A 273 77.66 4.22 -36.75
N ASN A 274 77.57 5.27 -35.92
CA ASN A 274 78.00 6.64 -36.27
C ASN A 274 79.35 7.07 -35.64
N GLN A 275 80.11 6.11 -35.08
CA GLN A 275 81.50 6.30 -34.67
C GLN A 275 82.41 5.35 -35.46
N LYS A 276 82.59 5.61 -36.75
CA LYS A 276 83.70 5.06 -37.53
C LYS A 276 84.18 6.06 -38.57
#